data_AF-A0A2R7M1Z2-F1
#
_entry.id   AF-A0A2R7M1Z2-F1
#
_cell.length_a   1.000
_cell.length_b   1.000
_cell.length_c   1.000
_cell.angle_alpha   90.00
_cell.angle_beta   90.00
_cell.angle_gamma   90.00
#
_symmetry.space_group_name_H-M   'P 1'
#
loop_
_entity.id
_entity.type
_entity.pdbx_description
1 polymer ?
#
loop_
_entity_poly.entity_id
_entity_poly.type
_entity_poly.pdbx_seq_one_letter_code
_entity_poly.pdbx_strand_id
1 'polypeptide(L)'
;ARIVDVPPPAAAAALGLAEADLRAFTDRQRSDRFWWPGRTASRGYVCAIGGFAGFGGAWTAPPADARSLAEPGAFAVRTAQRWWRVEADVWGSRLTELPAEPTAAAPRGGGATASLVTFSESYLAWVHVAESA
;
A
#
# COMPACT_ATOMS: atom_id res chain seq x y z
N ALA A 1 -17.57 -4.24 -14.89
CA ALA A 1 -17.72 -2.90 -15.51
C ALA A 1 -16.39 -2.18 -15.38
N ARG A 2 -15.89 -1.52 -16.43
CA ARG A 2 -14.74 -0.62 -16.28
C ARG A 2 -15.27 0.74 -15.84
N ILE A 3 -14.49 1.50 -15.07
CA ILE A 3 -14.92 2.83 -14.59
C ILE A 3 -15.29 3.78 -15.76
N VAL A 4 -14.66 3.57 -16.92
CA VAL A 4 -14.94 4.33 -18.16
C VAL A 4 -16.31 4.03 -18.77
N ASP A 5 -16.97 2.95 -18.36
CA ASP A 5 -18.29 2.54 -18.84
C ASP A 5 -19.42 3.04 -17.91
N VAL A 6 -19.08 3.75 -16.83
CA VAL A 6 -20.01 4.22 -15.79
C VAL A 6 -20.19 5.73 -15.94
N PRO A 7 -21.42 6.29 -15.79
CA PRO A 7 -21.63 7.73 -15.77
C PRO A 7 -20.73 8.43 -14.73
N PRO A 8 -20.09 9.57 -15.06
CA PRO A 8 -19.14 10.24 -14.16
C PRO A 8 -19.65 10.48 -12.73
N PRO A 9 -20.90 10.92 -12.50
CA PRO A 9 -21.40 11.11 -11.14
C PRO A 9 -21.48 9.79 -10.34
N ALA A 10 -21.87 8.70 -10.99
CA ALA A 10 -21.96 7.38 -10.35
C ALA A 10 -20.57 6.81 -10.07
N ALA A 11 -19.60 7.02 -10.96
CA ALA A 11 -18.21 6.66 -10.73
C ALA A 11 -17.61 7.45 -9.56
N ALA A 12 -17.79 8.76 -9.53
CA ALA A 12 -17.31 9.62 -8.44
C ALA A 12 -17.92 9.20 -7.09
N ALA A 13 -19.24 8.98 -7.05
CA ALA A 13 -19.93 8.52 -5.84
C ALA A 13 -19.44 7.15 -5.35
N ALA A 14 -19.25 6.19 -6.25
CA ALA A 14 -18.73 4.86 -5.91
C ALA A 14 -17.32 4.90 -5.33
N LEU A 15 -16.50 5.87 -5.78
CA LEU A 15 -15.16 6.10 -5.27
C LEU A 15 -15.12 7.00 -4.03
N GLY A 16 -16.22 7.65 -3.66
CA GLY A 16 -16.23 8.67 -2.61
C GLY A 16 -15.39 9.91 -2.96
N LEU A 17 -15.30 10.25 -4.24
CA LEU A 17 -14.56 11.41 -4.76
C LEU A 17 -15.52 12.53 -5.17
N ALA A 18 -15.02 13.77 -5.19
CA ALA A 18 -15.70 14.83 -5.92
C ALA A 18 -15.62 14.55 -7.44
N GLU A 19 -16.69 14.85 -8.18
CA GLU A 19 -16.72 14.61 -9.63
C GLU A 19 -15.58 15.34 -10.38
N ALA A 20 -15.21 16.54 -9.90
CA ALA A 20 -14.09 17.31 -10.44
C ALA A 20 -12.72 16.59 -10.33
N ASP A 21 -12.57 15.69 -9.34
CA ASP A 21 -11.32 14.94 -9.12
C ASP A 21 -11.24 13.65 -9.95
N LEU A 22 -12.36 13.19 -10.53
CA LEU A 22 -12.44 11.89 -11.21
C LEU A 22 -11.48 11.79 -12.40
N ARG A 23 -11.31 12.89 -13.16
CA ARG A 23 -10.38 12.95 -14.29
C ARG A 23 -8.93 12.83 -13.82
N ALA A 24 -8.55 13.65 -12.84
CA ALA A 24 -7.21 13.64 -12.27
C ALA A 24 -6.85 12.27 -11.69
N PHE A 25 -7.80 11.63 -10.99
CA PHE A 25 -7.68 10.27 -10.49
C PHE A 25 -7.41 9.27 -11.60
N THR A 26 -8.26 9.23 -12.63
CA THR A 26 -8.13 8.28 -13.73
C THR A 26 -6.81 8.44 -14.49
N ASP A 27 -6.35 9.68 -14.69
CA ASP A 27 -5.10 9.97 -15.38
C ASP A 27 -3.88 9.56 -14.53
N ARG A 28 -3.86 9.92 -13.24
CA ARG A 28 -2.73 9.64 -12.35
C ARG A 28 -2.58 8.16 -12.02
N GLN A 29 -3.68 7.43 -11.88
CA GLN A 29 -3.67 5.98 -11.62
C GLN A 29 -2.91 5.15 -12.68
N ARG A 30 -2.70 5.68 -13.89
CA ARG A 30 -1.88 5.02 -14.93
C ARG A 30 -0.40 4.98 -14.61
N SER A 31 0.08 5.91 -13.77
CA SER A 31 1.50 6.10 -13.48
C SER A 31 1.82 5.99 -11.98
N ASP A 32 0.82 6.17 -11.12
CA ASP A 32 0.96 6.15 -9.67
C ASP A 32 -0.23 5.40 -9.06
N ARG A 33 0.01 4.14 -8.70
CA ARG A 33 -1.01 3.25 -8.13
C ARG A 33 -1.46 3.63 -6.73
N PHE A 34 -0.75 4.53 -6.05
CA PHE A 34 -1.11 4.98 -4.69
C PHE A 34 -1.77 6.35 -4.68
N TRP A 35 -1.82 7.03 -5.85
CA TRP A 35 -2.35 8.38 -5.96
C TRP A 35 -3.83 8.43 -5.59
N TRP A 36 -4.17 9.37 -4.72
CA TRP A 36 -5.55 9.67 -4.32
C TRP A 36 -5.71 11.18 -4.13
N PRO A 37 -6.84 11.78 -4.55
CA PRO A 37 -7.12 13.19 -4.30
C PRO A 37 -7.04 13.51 -2.80
N GLY A 38 -6.27 14.52 -2.42
CA GLY A 38 -6.17 14.96 -1.02
C GLY A 38 -5.37 14.03 -0.09
N ARG A 39 -4.54 13.11 -0.61
CA ARG A 39 -3.70 12.19 0.20
C ARG A 39 -2.84 12.89 1.26
N THR A 40 -2.44 14.13 1.02
CA THR A 40 -1.69 14.97 1.98
C THR A 40 -2.47 15.24 3.26
N ALA A 41 -3.81 15.29 3.22
CA ALA A 41 -4.64 15.41 4.43
C ALA A 41 -4.49 14.19 5.37
N SER A 42 -4.16 13.02 4.82
CA SER A 42 -3.82 11.81 5.57
C SER A 42 -2.31 11.66 5.81
N ARG A 43 -1.53 12.71 5.56
CA ARG A 43 -0.07 12.72 5.68
C ARG A 43 0.59 11.56 4.97
N GLY A 44 0.09 11.16 3.80
CA GLY A 44 0.67 10.03 3.05
C GLY A 44 0.23 8.62 3.49
N TYR A 45 -0.56 8.48 4.56
CA TYR A 45 -1.09 7.17 4.96
C TYR A 45 -2.00 6.57 3.87
N VAL A 46 -1.77 5.29 3.56
CA VAL A 46 -2.59 4.51 2.62
C VAL A 46 -3.42 3.48 3.37
N CYS A 47 -2.77 2.49 3.99
CA CYS A 47 -3.44 1.44 4.74
C CYS A 47 -2.51 0.82 5.81
N ALA A 48 -3.13 0.19 6.80
CA ALA A 48 -2.46 -0.67 7.77
C ALA A 48 -2.61 -2.14 7.36
N ILE A 49 -1.56 -2.92 7.59
CA ILE A 49 -1.48 -4.34 7.24
C ILE A 49 -1.08 -5.18 8.45
N GLY A 50 -1.43 -6.47 8.40
CA GLY A 50 -1.06 -7.44 9.44
C GLY A 50 -2.18 -7.65 10.46
N GLY A 51 -1.84 -7.48 11.73
CA GLY A 51 -2.70 -7.77 12.88
C GLY A 51 -2.24 -9.01 13.63
N PHE A 52 -2.53 -9.05 14.93
CA PHE A 52 -2.20 -10.19 15.78
C PHE A 52 -3.06 -11.40 15.43
N ALA A 53 -2.42 -12.55 15.24
CA ALA A 53 -3.08 -13.80 14.87
C ALA A 53 -4.15 -14.24 15.88
N GLY A 54 -3.97 -13.94 17.17
CA GLY A 54 -4.99 -14.23 18.20
C GLY A 54 -6.30 -13.47 18.02
N PHE A 55 -6.32 -12.41 17.20
CA PHE A 55 -7.52 -11.65 16.83
C PHE A 55 -7.87 -11.78 15.34
N GLY A 56 -7.38 -12.84 14.67
CA GLY A 56 -7.66 -13.09 13.25
C GLY A 56 -6.74 -12.35 12.27
N GLY A 57 -5.67 -11.70 12.76
CA GLY A 57 -4.63 -11.14 11.91
C GLY A 57 -3.64 -12.19 11.40
N ALA A 58 -2.59 -11.75 10.72
CA ALA A 58 -1.62 -12.65 10.09
C ALA A 58 -0.41 -13.01 10.97
N TRP A 59 -0.11 -12.21 11.99
CA TRP A 59 1.21 -12.23 12.62
C TRP A 59 1.18 -12.68 14.07
N THR A 60 2.13 -13.54 14.44
CA THR A 60 2.34 -14.00 15.82
C THR A 60 3.42 -13.20 16.56
N ALA A 61 4.12 -12.31 15.86
CA ALA A 61 5.07 -11.35 16.43
C ALA A 61 5.01 -10.02 15.66
N PRO A 62 5.41 -8.89 16.28
CA PRO A 62 5.61 -7.63 15.57
C PRO A 62 6.56 -7.76 14.37
N PRO A 63 6.41 -6.93 13.32
CA PRO A 63 7.39 -6.81 12.24
C PRO A 63 8.79 -6.48 12.77
N ALA A 64 9.78 -7.24 12.32
CA ALA A 64 11.19 -7.08 12.71
C ALA A 64 12.09 -6.63 11.55
N ASP A 65 11.63 -6.78 10.31
CA ASP A 65 12.34 -6.34 9.10
C ASP A 65 11.30 -6.02 8.02
N ALA A 66 11.56 -4.98 7.22
CA ALA A 66 10.73 -4.58 6.09
C ALA A 66 11.60 -4.14 4.92
N ARG A 67 11.26 -4.63 3.72
CA ARG A 67 12.04 -4.38 2.51
C ARG A 67 11.13 -4.06 1.34
N SER A 68 11.58 -3.16 0.47
CA SER A 68 10.93 -2.99 -0.84
C SER A 68 11.35 -4.14 -1.77
N LEU A 69 10.40 -4.62 -2.58
CA LEU A 69 10.65 -5.61 -3.62
C LEU A 69 10.69 -4.94 -5.00
N ALA A 70 11.13 -5.70 -6.01
CA ALA A 70 11.36 -5.15 -7.36
C ALA A 70 10.06 -4.65 -8.00
N GLU A 71 8.93 -5.31 -7.73
CA GLU A 71 7.63 -4.91 -8.26
C GLU A 71 7.11 -3.65 -7.54
N PRO A 72 6.57 -2.65 -8.28
CA PRO A 72 5.99 -1.46 -7.67
C PRO A 72 4.87 -1.80 -6.68
N GLY A 73 4.92 -1.22 -5.47
CA GLY A 73 3.95 -1.49 -4.41
C GLY A 73 4.05 -2.87 -3.77
N ALA A 74 5.12 -3.62 -4.06
CA ALA A 74 5.42 -4.87 -3.38
C ALA A 74 6.50 -4.66 -2.30
N PHE A 75 6.24 -5.24 -1.13
CA PHE A 75 7.13 -5.20 0.02
C PHE A 75 7.25 -6.60 0.62
N ALA A 76 8.30 -6.80 1.40
CA ALA A 76 8.47 -7.96 2.25
C ALA A 76 8.50 -7.53 3.71
N VAL A 77 7.87 -8.32 4.57
CA VAL A 77 7.89 -8.13 6.03
C VAL A 77 8.32 -9.44 6.67
N ARG A 78 9.26 -9.36 7.60
CA ARG A 78 9.60 -10.50 8.47
C ARG A 78 8.90 -10.34 9.82
N THR A 79 8.21 -11.38 10.24
CA THR A 79 7.63 -11.50 11.59
C THR A 79 8.08 -12.82 12.17
N ALA A 80 8.73 -12.79 13.35
CA ALA A 80 9.42 -13.96 13.89
C ALA A 80 10.34 -14.62 12.83
N GLN A 81 10.08 -15.87 12.45
CA GLN A 81 10.85 -16.65 11.47
C GLN A 81 10.20 -16.70 10.08
N ARG A 82 9.09 -15.99 9.87
CA ARG A 82 8.32 -16.04 8.61
C ARG A 82 8.48 -14.76 7.83
N TRP A 83 8.55 -14.91 6.51
CA TRP A 83 8.51 -13.81 5.56
C TRP A 83 7.13 -13.73 4.92
N TRP A 84 6.67 -12.51 4.70
CA TRP A 84 5.40 -12.22 4.06
C TRP A 84 5.63 -11.25 2.92
N ARG A 85 4.98 -11.50 1.78
CA ARG A 85 4.85 -10.54 0.70
C ARG A 85 3.62 -9.69 0.94
N VAL A 86 3.80 -8.39 0.83
CA VAL A 86 2.75 -7.38 0.81
C VAL A 86 2.64 -6.88 -0.62
N GLU A 87 1.44 -6.87 -1.17
CA GLU A 87 1.12 -6.22 -2.44
C GLU A 87 0.08 -5.17 -2.16
N ALA A 88 0.40 -3.90 -2.40
CA ALA A 88 -0.47 -2.79 -2.06
C ALA A 88 -0.67 -1.82 -3.23
N ASP A 89 -1.81 -1.14 -3.19
CA ASP A 89 -2.17 -0.01 -4.04
C ASP A 89 -3.10 0.94 -3.27
N VAL A 90 -3.74 1.88 -3.96
CA VAL A 90 -4.66 2.85 -3.38
C VAL A 90 -5.88 2.24 -2.68
N TRP A 91 -6.26 1.01 -3.04
CA TRP A 91 -7.45 0.33 -2.52
C TRP A 91 -7.19 -0.48 -1.26
N GLY A 92 -5.92 -0.83 -1.02
CA GLY A 92 -5.52 -1.56 0.17
C GLY A 92 -4.35 -2.48 -0.11
N SER A 93 -4.40 -3.67 0.48
CA SER A 93 -3.28 -4.60 0.44
C SER A 93 -3.71 -6.05 0.43
N ARG A 94 -2.85 -6.89 -0.14
CA ARG A 94 -2.86 -8.34 0.02
C ARG A 94 -1.60 -8.78 0.75
N LEU A 95 -1.74 -9.75 1.64
CA LEU A 95 -0.64 -10.38 2.35
C LEU A 95 -0.59 -11.87 1.99
N THR A 96 0.60 -12.37 1.64
CA THR A 96 0.84 -13.79 1.38
C THR A 96 2.13 -14.25 2.05
N GLU A 97 2.13 -15.46 2.62
CA GLU A 97 3.35 -16.04 3.20
C GLU A 97 4.34 -16.38 2.08
N LEU A 98 5.61 -16.06 2.29
CA LEU A 98 6.71 -16.41 1.41
C LEU A 98 7.44 -17.64 1.97
N PRO A 99 7.84 -18.59 1.11
CA PRO A 99 8.52 -19.80 1.55
C PRO A 99 9.97 -19.56 2.01
N ALA A 100 10.57 -18.41 1.66
CA ALA A 100 11.96 -18.06 1.97
C ALA A 100 12.15 -16.54 2.02
N GLU A 101 13.33 -16.11 2.46
CA GLU A 101 13.74 -14.70 2.44
C GLU A 101 13.78 -14.14 1.01
N PRO A 102 13.11 -13.01 0.74
CA PRO A 102 13.11 -12.41 -0.57
C PRO A 102 14.34 -11.53 -0.79
N THR A 103 14.78 -11.45 -2.05
CA THR A 103 15.79 -10.49 -2.49
C THR A 103 15.21 -9.08 -2.43
N ALA A 104 15.88 -8.18 -1.72
CA ALA A 104 15.51 -6.77 -1.68
C ALA A 104 15.70 -6.11 -3.06
N ALA A 105 14.85 -5.13 -3.37
CA ALA A 105 15.08 -4.27 -4.53
C ALA A 105 16.38 -3.47 -4.37
N ALA A 106 17.07 -3.23 -5.48
CA ALA A 106 18.12 -2.22 -5.53
C ALA A 106 17.51 -0.84 -5.23
N PRO A 107 18.21 0.05 -4.52
CA PRO A 107 17.75 1.43 -4.30
C PRO A 107 17.47 2.09 -5.65
N ARG A 108 16.23 2.52 -5.90
CA ARG A 108 15.90 3.27 -7.11
C ARG A 108 16.38 4.71 -6.93
N GLY A 109 17.14 5.23 -7.91
CA GLY A 109 17.62 6.62 -7.95
C GLY A 109 16.51 7.67 -8.11
N GLY A 110 15.26 7.26 -8.26
CA GLY A 110 14.07 8.06 -8.01
C GLY A 110 13.28 7.38 -6.90
N GLY A 111 13.04 8.10 -5.80
CA GLY A 111 12.47 7.55 -4.57
C GLY A 111 11.21 6.72 -4.84
N ALA A 112 11.10 5.58 -4.16
CA ALA A 112 9.87 4.79 -4.19
C ALA A 112 8.71 5.68 -3.74
N THR A 113 7.63 5.74 -4.53
CA THR A 113 6.47 6.57 -4.18
C THR A 113 5.81 6.11 -2.88
N ALA A 114 5.93 4.83 -2.53
CA ALA A 114 5.47 4.28 -1.27
C ALA A 114 6.58 3.52 -0.53
N SER A 115 6.50 3.56 0.79
CA SER A 115 7.34 2.87 1.75
C SER A 115 6.48 2.05 2.71
N LEU A 116 7.08 1.05 3.35
CA LEU A 116 6.44 0.29 4.41
C LEU A 116 7.09 0.65 5.75
N VAL A 117 6.28 1.19 6.66
CA VAL A 117 6.70 1.61 7.99
C VAL A 117 6.31 0.55 9.00
N THR A 118 7.27 0.08 9.79
CA THR A 118 7.08 -0.94 10.84
C THR A 118 7.33 -0.36 12.21
N PHE A 119 6.65 -0.90 13.22
CA PHE A 119 6.82 -0.51 14.62
C PHE A 119 7.12 -1.76 15.45
N SER A 120 8.17 -1.72 16.27
CA SER A 120 8.63 -2.88 17.07
C SER A 120 7.61 -3.34 18.12
N GLU A 121 6.68 -2.47 18.52
CA GLU A 121 5.66 -2.76 19.54
C GLU A 121 4.25 -2.92 18.96
N SER A 122 4.13 -2.96 17.63
CA SER A 122 2.84 -3.10 16.94
C SER A 122 2.80 -4.35 16.09
N TYR A 123 1.64 -4.99 16.03
CA TYR A 123 1.36 -6.03 15.05
C TYR A 123 0.87 -5.46 13.71
N LEU A 124 1.12 -4.17 13.46
CA LEU A 124 0.77 -3.50 12.21
C LEU A 124 2.02 -2.97 11.51
N ALA A 125 2.00 -2.99 10.19
CA ALA A 125 2.85 -2.16 9.36
C ALA A 125 1.98 -1.24 8.50
N TRP A 126 2.50 -0.07 8.13
CA TRP A 126 1.75 0.92 7.36
C TRP A 126 2.37 1.12 5.99
N VAL A 127 1.53 1.13 4.95
CA VAL A 127 1.93 1.61 3.64
C VAL A 127 1.78 3.13 3.62
N HIS A 128 2.85 3.81 3.25
CA HIS A 128 2.96 5.26 3.36
C HIS A 128 3.60 5.85 2.10
N VAL A 129 2.98 6.89 1.55
CA VAL A 129 3.46 7.62 0.38
C VAL A 129 4.21 8.86 0.82
N ALA A 130 5.44 9.04 0.34
CA ALA A 130 6.20 10.25 0.63
C ALA A 130 5.45 11.48 0.08
N GLU A 131 5.35 12.55 0.88
CA GLU A 131 4.86 13.81 0.36
C GLU A 131 5.79 14.26 -0.77
N SER A 132 5.22 14.53 -1.95
CA SER A 132 5.95 15.21 -3.00
C SER A 132 6.19 16.64 -2.51
N ALA A 133 7.46 17.00 -2.33
CA ALA A 133 7.89 18.35 -1.94
C ALA A 133 7.46 19.40 -2.98
#